data_AF-A0A3A8N6N6-F1
#
_entry.id   AF-A0A3A8N6N6-F1
#
_cell.length_a   1.000
_cell.length_b   1.000
_cell.length_c   1.000
_cell.angle_alpha   90.00
_cell.angle_beta   90.00
_cell.angle_gamma   90.00
#
_symmetry.space_group_name_H-M   'P 1'
#
loop_
_entity.id
_entity.type
_entity.pdbx_description
1 polymer ?
#
loop_
_entity_poly.entity_id
_entity_poly.type
_entity_poly.pdbx_seq_one_letter_code
_entity_poly.pdbx_strand_id
1 'polypeptide(L)'
;GWAVGAHDTPQARRSGLMAFATGAVVMALGGLVFALFPGHLARLAGAPPDVMPLLLPLLMVSAIFQVFDGVQGVGAGVLRGAGETRFTFLANIVGHYAVGLPLTLLLGFGLGMGVLGIWWGLCAGLITVALAVLWRFWRVSAGTLRPLDQ
;
A
#
# COMPACT_ATOMS: atom_id res chain seq x y z
N GLY A 1 17.81 8.94 -3.67
CA GLY A 1 18.64 10.10 -3.32
C GLY A 1 19.99 9.99 -3.97
N TRP A 2 20.98 9.46 -3.25
CA TRP A 2 22.38 9.41 -3.70
C TRP A 2 22.63 8.74 -5.06
N ALA A 3 22.12 7.52 -5.29
CA ALA A 3 22.32 6.81 -6.56
C ALA A 3 21.63 7.47 -7.78
N VAL A 4 20.52 8.20 -7.54
CA VAL A 4 19.82 8.96 -8.59
C VAL A 4 20.63 10.21 -8.96
N GLY A 5 21.26 10.87 -7.98
CA GLY A 5 22.18 11.99 -8.23
C GLY A 5 23.52 11.59 -8.85
N ALA A 6 23.89 10.31 -8.81
CA ALA A 6 25.12 9.77 -9.38
C ALA A 6 24.98 9.29 -10.85
N HIS A 7 23.81 9.45 -11.48
CA HIS A 7 23.47 8.93 -12.82
C HIS A 7 23.64 7.41 -13.01
N ASP A 8 23.82 6.65 -11.93
CA ASP A 8 23.94 5.19 -11.97
C ASP A 8 22.54 4.54 -11.95
N THR A 9 21.96 4.43 -13.14
CA THR A 9 20.62 3.88 -13.35
C THR A 9 20.46 2.42 -12.87
N PRO A 10 21.42 1.49 -13.06
CA PRO A 10 21.32 0.16 -12.48
C PRO A 10 21.45 0.13 -10.95
N GLN A 11 22.28 0.99 -10.35
CA GLN A 11 22.41 1.05 -8.88
C GLN A 11 21.17 1.69 -8.22
N ALA A 12 20.55 2.68 -8.87
CA ALA A 12 19.27 3.24 -8.44
C ALA A 12 18.14 2.20 -8.49
N ARG A 13 18.10 1.37 -9.54
CA ARG A 13 17.13 0.27 -9.67
C ARG A 13 17.31 -0.79 -8.60
N ARG A 14 18.55 -1.23 -8.33
CA ARG A 14 18.85 -2.21 -7.26
C ARG A 14 18.46 -1.68 -5.88
N SER A 15 18.79 -0.41 -5.59
CA SER A 15 18.45 0.22 -4.31
C SER A 15 16.93 0.33 -4.13
N GLY A 16 16.20 0.70 -5.18
CA GLY A 16 14.74 0.72 -5.17
C GLY A 16 14.13 -0.67 -4.96
N LEU A 17 14.64 -1.69 -5.67
CA LEU A 17 14.16 -3.07 -5.52
C LEU A 17 14.44 -3.62 -4.11
N MET A 18 15.60 -3.31 -3.54
CA MET A 18 15.93 -3.68 -2.17
C MET A 18 15.01 -3.00 -1.16
N ALA A 19 14.66 -1.72 -1.37
CA ALA A 19 13.68 -1.03 -0.53
C ALA A 19 12.30 -1.69 -0.61
N PHE A 20 11.83 -2.03 -1.82
CA PHE A 20 10.58 -2.78 -1.99
C PHE A 20 10.62 -4.15 -1.32
N ALA A 21 11.72 -4.89 -1.45
CA ALA A 21 11.89 -6.20 -0.84
C ALA A 21 11.88 -6.13 0.69
N THR A 22 12.66 -5.22 1.29
CA THR A 22 12.69 -5.07 2.76
C THR A 22 11.36 -4.59 3.30
N GLY A 23 10.71 -3.62 2.64
CA GLY A 23 9.38 -3.16 3.01
C GLY A 23 8.32 -4.25 2.91
N ALA A 24 8.34 -5.05 1.84
CA ALA A 24 7.43 -6.19 1.68
C ALA A 24 7.67 -7.24 2.77
N VAL A 25 8.91 -7.54 3.13
CA VAL A 25 9.24 -8.48 4.22
C VAL A 25 8.73 -7.97 5.56
N VAL A 26 9.00 -6.70 5.91
CA VAL A 26 8.54 -6.11 7.18
C VAL A 26 7.01 -6.13 7.27
N MET A 27 6.33 -5.78 6.17
CA MET A 27 4.87 -5.73 6.15
C MET A 27 4.23 -7.10 6.06
N ALA A 28 4.87 -8.08 5.42
CA ALA A 28 4.46 -9.47 5.46
C ALA A 28 4.60 -10.06 6.87
N LEU A 29 5.67 -9.73 7.60
CA LEU A 29 5.83 -10.12 9.00
C LEU A 29 4.73 -9.51 9.88
N GLY A 30 4.42 -8.23 9.69
CA GLY A 30 3.29 -7.56 10.35
C GLY A 30 1.96 -8.23 10.04
N GLY A 31 1.65 -8.44 8.75
CA GLY A 31 0.44 -9.11 8.30
C GLY A 31 0.33 -10.55 8.82
N LEU A 32 1.45 -11.26 8.94
CA LEU A 32 1.48 -12.61 9.53
C LEU A 32 1.09 -12.59 11.01
N VAL A 33 1.51 -11.57 11.78
CA VAL A 33 1.07 -11.40 13.17
C VAL A 33 -0.45 -11.17 13.24
N PHE A 34 -1.00 -10.33 12.36
CA PHE A 34 -2.45 -10.12 12.25
C PHE A 34 -3.20 -11.40 11.86
N ALA A 35 -2.65 -12.21 10.96
CA ALA A 35 -3.26 -13.45 10.49
C ALA A 35 -3.17 -14.61 11.51
N LEU A 36 -2.04 -14.76 12.21
CA LEU A 36 -1.82 -15.86 13.15
C LEU A 36 -2.45 -15.61 14.53
N PHE A 37 -2.52 -14.34 14.98
CA PHE A 37 -2.98 -13.99 16.32
C PHE A 37 -4.14 -12.98 16.38
N PRO A 38 -5.16 -13.06 15.51
CA PRO A 38 -6.22 -12.05 15.45
C PRO A 38 -6.99 -11.94 16.78
N GLY A 39 -7.32 -13.07 17.42
CA GLY A 39 -8.05 -13.10 18.68
C GLY A 39 -7.22 -12.65 19.90
N HIS A 40 -5.90 -12.73 19.85
CA HIS A 40 -5.04 -12.18 20.90
C HIS A 40 -4.89 -10.66 20.75
N LEU A 41 -4.72 -10.17 19.51
CA LEU A 41 -4.69 -8.74 19.21
C LEU A 41 -6.01 -8.06 19.57
N ALA A 42 -7.13 -8.67 19.21
CA ALA A 42 -8.46 -8.17 19.58
C ALA A 42 -8.65 -8.05 21.09
N ARG A 43 -8.19 -9.06 21.86
CA ARG A 43 -8.26 -9.03 23.33
C ARG A 43 -7.31 -8.01 23.94
N LEU A 44 -6.10 -7.85 23.40
CA LEU A 44 -5.15 -6.80 23.79
C LEU A 44 -5.72 -5.40 23.54
N ALA A 45 -6.47 -5.22 22.46
CA ALA A 45 -7.18 -3.97 22.15
C ALA A 45 -8.39 -3.72 23.06
N GLY A 46 -8.70 -4.61 24.01
CA GLY A 46 -9.83 -4.48 24.92
C GLY A 46 -11.19 -4.75 24.25
N ALA A 47 -11.21 -5.48 23.13
CA ALA A 47 -12.46 -5.76 22.43
C ALA A 47 -13.36 -6.71 23.26
N PRO A 48 -14.62 -6.32 23.55
CA PRO A 48 -15.54 -7.20 24.24
C PRO A 48 -15.86 -8.45 23.41
N PRO A 49 -16.27 -9.56 24.03
CA PRO A 49 -16.57 -10.82 23.32
C PRO A 49 -17.62 -10.66 22.22
N ASP A 50 -18.59 -9.77 22.42
CA ASP A 50 -19.73 -9.57 21.52
C ASP A 50 -19.34 -8.97 20.17
N VAL A 51 -18.23 -8.24 20.09
CA VAL A 51 -17.72 -7.65 18.83
C VAL A 51 -16.70 -8.55 18.12
N MET A 52 -16.24 -9.61 18.78
CA MET A 52 -15.23 -10.53 18.24
C MET A 52 -15.62 -11.14 16.88
N PRO A 53 -16.88 -11.56 16.63
CA PRO A 53 -17.29 -12.11 15.34
C PRO A 53 -17.17 -11.11 14.19
N LEU A 54 -17.32 -9.82 14.47
CA LEU A 54 -17.19 -8.75 13.48
C LEU A 54 -15.73 -8.32 13.29
N LEU A 55 -14.95 -8.35 14.38
CA LEU A 55 -13.57 -7.87 14.41
C LEU A 55 -12.59 -8.87 13.79
N LEU A 56 -12.77 -10.18 13.99
CA LEU A 56 -11.85 -11.20 13.47
C LEU A 56 -11.71 -11.15 11.93
N PRO A 57 -12.80 -11.04 11.13
CA PRO A 57 -12.70 -10.87 9.69
C PRO A 57 -12.02 -9.54 9.30
N LEU A 58 -12.24 -8.46 10.05
CA LEU A 58 -11.59 -7.17 9.80
C LEU A 58 -10.09 -7.21 10.03
N LEU A 59 -9.62 -7.95 11.03
CA LEU A 59 -8.19 -8.18 11.26
C LEU A 59 -7.55 -8.99 10.13
N MET A 60 -8.27 -9.95 9.55
CA MET A 60 -7.82 -10.69 8.37
C MET A 60 -7.71 -9.78 7.14
N VAL A 61 -8.68 -8.90 6.91
CA VAL A 61 -8.61 -7.89 5.85
C VAL A 61 -7.45 -6.91 6.11
N SER A 62 -7.22 -6.55 7.37
CA SER A 62 -6.11 -5.69 7.79
C SER A 62 -4.74 -6.32 7.49
N ALA A 63 -4.60 -7.64 7.63
CA ALA A 63 -3.37 -8.34 7.27
C ALA A 63 -3.02 -8.16 5.78
N ILE A 64 -4.02 -8.25 4.90
CA ILE A 64 -3.85 -8.04 3.46
C ILE A 64 -3.57 -6.56 3.17
N PHE A 65 -4.36 -5.66 3.78
CA PHE A 65 -4.23 -4.22 3.67
C PHE A 65 -2.81 -3.75 3.99
N GLN A 66 -2.23 -4.26 5.07
CA GLN A 66 -0.90 -3.85 5.55
C GLN A 66 0.21 -4.14 4.54
N VAL A 67 0.11 -5.24 3.79
CA VAL A 67 1.09 -5.57 2.74
C VAL A 67 1.04 -4.52 1.63
N PHE A 68 -0.15 -4.15 1.17
CA PHE A 68 -0.32 -3.14 0.12
C PHE A 68 0.04 -1.73 0.57
N ASP A 69 -0.29 -1.37 1.81
CA ASP A 69 0.12 -0.11 2.43
C ASP A 69 1.66 -0.01 2.50
N GLY A 70 2.33 -1.12 2.85
CA GLY A 70 3.76 -1.27 2.76
C GLY A 70 4.35 -0.94 1.39
N VAL A 71 3.83 -1.60 0.35
CA VAL A 71 4.28 -1.39 -1.04
C VAL A 71 4.04 0.06 -1.46
N GLN A 72 2.88 0.63 -1.12
CA GLN A 72 2.54 2.01 -1.43
C GLN A 72 3.49 2.99 -0.73
N GLY A 73 3.73 2.82 0.57
CA GLY A 73 4.59 3.68 1.39
C GLY A 73 6.05 3.63 0.97
N VAL A 74 6.56 2.44 0.68
CA VAL A 74 7.93 2.25 0.18
C VAL A 74 8.07 2.84 -1.21
N GLY A 75 7.15 2.55 -2.13
CA GLY A 75 7.20 3.06 -3.48
C GLY A 75 7.06 4.59 -3.54
N ALA A 76 6.20 5.15 -2.69
CA ALA A 76 6.13 6.58 -2.45
C ALA A 76 7.46 7.14 -1.93
N GLY A 77 8.12 6.45 -0.99
CA GLY A 77 9.46 6.80 -0.51
C GLY A 77 10.51 6.80 -1.61
N VAL A 78 10.52 5.76 -2.45
CA VAL A 78 11.46 5.62 -3.58
C VAL A 78 11.24 6.73 -4.62
N LEU A 79 10.00 6.98 -5.03
CA LEU A 79 9.65 8.05 -5.97
C LEU A 79 9.97 9.44 -5.42
N ARG A 80 9.65 9.70 -4.15
CA ARG A 80 10.03 10.95 -3.47
C ARG A 80 11.54 11.12 -3.42
N GLY A 81 12.28 10.05 -3.13
CA GLY A 81 13.74 10.03 -3.13
C GLY A 81 14.37 10.18 -4.52
N ALA A 82 13.58 10.06 -5.59
CA ALA A 82 13.95 10.34 -6.97
C ALA A 82 13.47 11.73 -7.47
N GLY A 83 12.79 12.52 -6.62
CA GLY A 83 12.25 13.84 -6.96
C GLY A 83 10.82 13.84 -7.55
N GLU A 84 10.24 12.66 -7.76
CA GLU A 84 8.92 12.46 -8.38
C GLU A 84 7.79 12.38 -7.33
N THR A 85 7.61 13.47 -6.58
CA THR A 85 6.59 13.56 -5.51
C THR A 85 5.17 13.76 -6.06
N ARG A 86 5.03 14.51 -7.16
CA ARG A 86 3.74 14.89 -7.76
C ARG A 86 2.94 13.67 -8.23
N PHE A 87 3.61 12.71 -8.87
CA PHE A 87 2.97 11.48 -9.33
C PHE A 87 2.37 10.68 -8.17
N THR A 88 3.14 10.50 -7.09
CA THR A 88 2.71 9.75 -5.91
C THR A 88 1.47 10.39 -5.28
N PHE A 89 1.46 11.71 -5.14
CA PHE A 89 0.33 12.46 -4.60
C PHE A 89 -0.93 12.30 -5.46
N LEU A 90 -0.81 12.49 -6.77
CA LEU A 90 -1.93 12.37 -7.69
C LEU A 90 -2.47 10.94 -7.74
N ALA A 91 -1.59 9.94 -7.76
CA ALA A 91 -1.97 8.54 -7.69
C ALA A 91 -2.78 8.25 -6.41
N ASN A 92 -2.38 8.82 -5.27
CA ASN A 92 -3.08 8.64 -4.00
C ASN A 92 -4.49 9.23 -4.03
N ILE A 93 -4.65 10.45 -4.55
CA ILE A 93 -5.96 11.09 -4.73
C ILE A 93 -6.84 10.27 -5.67
N VAL A 94 -6.34 9.93 -6.86
CA VAL A 94 -7.13 9.20 -7.85
C VAL A 94 -7.50 7.81 -7.34
N GLY A 95 -6.56 7.07 -6.76
CA GLY A 95 -6.81 5.73 -6.24
C GLY A 95 -7.83 5.71 -5.10
N HIS A 96 -7.74 6.64 -4.14
CA HIS A 96 -8.69 6.65 -3.02
C HIS A 96 -10.04 7.25 -3.40
N TYR A 97 -10.09 8.33 -4.19
CA TYR A 97 -11.34 9.02 -4.51
C TYR A 97 -12.06 8.44 -5.73
N ALA A 98 -11.35 8.10 -6.80
CA ALA A 98 -11.97 7.60 -8.02
C ALA A 98 -12.23 6.08 -7.98
N VAL A 99 -11.49 5.33 -7.15
CA VAL A 99 -11.65 3.87 -7.03
C VAL A 99 -12.10 3.48 -5.62
N GLY A 100 -11.35 3.86 -4.59
CA GLY A 100 -11.64 3.45 -3.20
C GLY A 100 -13.02 3.89 -2.73
N LEU A 101 -13.39 5.15 -2.94
CA LEU A 101 -14.66 5.74 -2.50
C LEU A 101 -15.89 5.08 -3.17
N PRO A 102 -15.97 4.96 -4.51
CA PRO A 102 -17.10 4.27 -5.14
C PRO A 102 -17.18 2.79 -4.78
N LEU A 103 -16.05 2.08 -4.68
CA LEU A 103 -16.08 0.68 -4.22
C LEU A 103 -16.53 0.55 -2.77
N THR A 104 -16.09 1.46 -1.90
CA THR A 104 -16.53 1.53 -0.48
C THR A 104 -18.04 1.74 -0.39
N LEU A 105 -18.59 2.66 -1.19
CA LEU A 105 -20.02 2.91 -1.24
C LEU A 105 -20.79 1.70 -1.79
N LEU A 106 -20.29 1.10 -2.87
CA LEU A 106 -20.92 -0.05 -3.51
C LEU A 106 -20.91 -1.30 -2.62
N LEU A 107 -19.76 -1.64 -2.02
CA LEU A 107 -19.61 -2.82 -1.18
C LEU A 107 -20.24 -2.63 0.20
N GLY A 108 -20.04 -1.47 0.81
CA GLY A 108 -20.55 -1.15 2.14
C GLY A 108 -22.07 -0.98 2.17
N PHE A 109 -22.61 -0.14 1.28
CA PHE A 109 -24.02 0.22 1.28
C PHE A 109 -24.84 -0.51 0.20
N GLY A 110 -24.28 -0.73 -1.00
CA GLY A 110 -25.00 -1.38 -2.10
C GLY A 110 -25.17 -2.89 -1.91
N LEU A 111 -24.10 -3.60 -1.51
CA LEU A 111 -24.09 -5.05 -1.28
C LEU A 111 -24.40 -5.44 0.17
N GLY A 112 -24.64 -4.47 1.05
CA GLY A 112 -25.01 -4.71 2.45
C GLY A 112 -23.92 -5.39 3.29
N MET A 113 -22.65 -5.40 2.84
CA MET A 113 -21.53 -5.99 3.59
C MET A 113 -21.09 -5.15 4.80
N GLY A 114 -21.70 -3.97 4.99
CA GLY A 114 -21.47 -3.09 6.13
C GLY A 114 -20.00 -2.69 6.27
N VAL A 115 -19.45 -2.85 7.47
CA VAL A 115 -18.06 -2.47 7.78
C VAL A 115 -17.04 -3.26 6.96
N LEU A 116 -17.29 -4.55 6.70
CA LEU A 116 -16.37 -5.36 5.88
C LEU A 116 -16.30 -4.84 4.44
N GLY A 117 -17.44 -4.45 3.86
CA GLY A 117 -17.48 -3.86 2.52
C GLY A 117 -16.68 -2.56 2.42
N ILE A 118 -16.73 -1.73 3.47
CA ILE A 118 -15.96 -0.48 3.55
C ILE A 118 -14.46 -0.76 3.54
N TRP A 119 -14.00 -1.73 4.34
CA TRP A 119 -12.59 -2.11 4.39
C TRP A 119 -12.09 -2.72 3.08
N TRP A 120 -12.91 -3.52 2.40
CA TRP A 120 -12.57 -4.05 1.08
C TRP A 120 -12.49 -2.94 0.02
N GLY A 121 -13.39 -1.96 0.06
CA GLY A 121 -13.33 -0.79 -0.83
C GLY A 121 -12.07 0.05 -0.60
N LEU A 122 -11.70 0.26 0.66
CA LEU A 122 -10.44 0.92 1.01
C LEU A 122 -9.23 0.12 0.50
N CYS A 123 -9.20 -1.20 0.72
CA CYS A 123 -8.15 -2.07 0.19
C CYS A 123 -8.00 -1.93 -1.33
N ALA A 124 -9.11 -1.92 -2.07
CA ALA A 124 -9.09 -1.74 -3.52
C ALA A 124 -8.46 -0.39 -3.93
N GLY A 125 -8.75 0.68 -3.18
CA GLY A 125 -8.09 1.97 -3.35
C GLY A 125 -6.57 1.87 -3.16
N LEU A 126 -6.11 1.29 -2.05
CA LEU A 126 -4.67 1.14 -1.79
C LEU A 126 -3.96 0.27 -2.82
N ILE A 127 -4.57 -0.85 -3.22
CA ILE A 127 -4.04 -1.74 -4.26
C ILE A 127 -3.85 -0.94 -5.56
N THR A 128 -4.83 -0.13 -5.93
CA THR A 128 -4.74 0.72 -7.13
C THR A 128 -3.55 1.68 -7.06
N VAL A 129 -3.37 2.38 -5.93
CA VAL A 129 -2.23 3.30 -5.75
C VAL A 129 -0.90 2.54 -5.73
N ALA A 130 -0.84 1.42 -5.01
CA ALA A 130 0.36 0.58 -4.92
C ALA A 130 0.79 0.09 -6.31
N LEU A 131 -0.16 -0.38 -7.13
CA LEU A 131 0.09 -0.78 -8.51
C LEU A 131 0.54 0.40 -9.38
N ALA A 132 -0.07 1.58 -9.24
CA ALA A 132 0.32 2.77 -10.01
C ALA A 132 1.76 3.22 -9.69
N VAL A 133 2.12 3.23 -8.40
CA VAL A 133 3.45 3.58 -7.90
C VAL A 133 4.48 2.54 -8.34
N LEU A 134 4.16 1.25 -8.21
CA LEU A 134 5.02 0.16 -8.66
C LEU A 134 5.25 0.28 -10.17
N TRP A 135 4.19 0.41 -10.96
CA TRP A 135 4.26 0.58 -12.41
C TRP A 135 5.12 1.79 -12.82
N ARG A 136 4.98 2.94 -12.13
CA ARG A 136 5.82 4.12 -12.37
C ARG A 136 7.28 3.82 -12.06
N PHE A 137 7.56 3.15 -10.94
CA PHE A 137 8.92 2.72 -10.60
C PHE A 137 9.51 1.81 -11.69
N TRP A 138 8.75 0.80 -12.16
CA TRP A 138 9.21 -0.08 -13.25
C TRP A 138 9.51 0.71 -14.52
N ARG A 139 8.62 1.62 -14.94
CA ARG A 139 8.84 2.51 -16.10
C ARG A 139 10.10 3.36 -15.97
N VAL A 140 10.27 4.02 -14.82
CA VAL A 140 11.42 4.90 -14.56
C VAL A 140 12.72 4.09 -14.48
N SER A 141 12.66 2.87 -13.93
CA SER A 141 13.82 1.98 -13.81
C SER A 141 14.21 1.26 -15.10
N ALA A 142 13.29 1.17 -16.07
CA ALA A 142 13.51 0.53 -17.36
C ALA A 142 13.97 1.51 -18.45
N GLY A 143 13.78 2.82 -18.25
CA GLY A 143 14.31 3.86 -19.12
C GLY A 143 15.71 4.30 -18.73
N THR A 144 16.53 4.70 -19.71
CA THR A 144 17.71 5.54 -19.46
C THR A 144 17.22 6.83 -18.80
N LEU A 145 17.44 6.97 -17.49
CA LEU A 145 17.18 8.19 -16.73
C LEU A 145 17.91 9.35 -17.41
N ARG A 146 17.23 10.08 -18.29
CA ARG A 146 17.66 11.41 -18.71
C ARG A 146 17.26 12.36 -17.58
N PRO A 147 18.21 13.13 -17.01
CA PRO A 147 17.85 14.19 -16.07
C PRO A 147 16.85 15.11 -16.76
N LEU A 148 15.78 15.44 -16.04
CA LEU A 148 14.86 16.50 -16.42
C LEU A 148 15.56 17.83 -16.18
N ASP A 149 16.52 18.16 -17.05
CA ASP A 149 16.96 19.52 -17.26
C ASP A 149 16.03 20.13 -18.33
N GLN A 150 14.90 20.67 -17.88
CA GLN A 150 14.23 21.86 -18.44
C GLN A 150 13.45 22.56 -17.33
#